data_AF-A0A7S0Q7C3-F1
#
_entry.id   AF-A0A7S0Q7C3-F1
#
_cell.length_a   1.000
_cell.length_b   1.000
_cell.length_c   1.000
_cell.angle_alpha   90.00
_cell.angle_beta   90.00
_cell.angle_gamma   90.00
#
_symmetry.space_group_name_H-M   'P 1'
#
loop_
_entity.id
_entity.type
_entity.pdbx_description
1 polymer ?
#
loop_
_entity_poly.entity_id
_entity_poly.type
_entity_poly.pdbx_seq_one_letter_code
_entity_poly.pdbx_strand_id
1 'polypeptide(L)'
;GNTGAGKSTLLNALLDETTVLPTNGMRACTASLIEMRHEPTTPHQPLYRGEVEFITQAEWDRELPDLLDDLTPTDGPNAGRVSISEVQPDNPSYGSWCRIAAVYGDVFKHSRVRTDDKGPNGRTVYANPTLDSLKAKLLRTRNITHALGTVRAVHALDAPSFRRQLEAFMDSKFELVTCTRGCPLGPFGRSNCSCGSYWP
;
A
#
# COMPACT_ATOMS: atom_id res chain seq x y z
N GLY A 1 -17.18 9.45 -10.88
CA GLY A 1 -16.85 10.87 -11.13
C GLY A 1 -15.38 11.12 -10.90
N ASN A 2 -14.74 12.01 -11.67
CA ASN A 2 -13.29 12.24 -11.62
C ASN A 2 -12.80 12.69 -10.23
N THR A 3 -11.50 12.50 -9.98
CA THR A 3 -10.81 13.05 -8.80
C THR A 3 -11.00 14.57 -8.74
N GLY A 4 -11.18 15.13 -7.53
CA GLY A 4 -11.43 16.56 -7.34
C GLY A 4 -12.88 17.02 -7.56
N ALA A 5 -13.78 16.18 -8.06
CA ALA A 5 -15.19 16.53 -8.31
C ALA A 5 -16.05 16.66 -7.03
N GLY A 6 -15.45 16.69 -5.83
CA GLY A 6 -16.19 16.88 -4.57
C GLY A 6 -17.02 15.69 -4.08
N LYS A 7 -16.77 14.47 -4.57
CA LYS A 7 -17.53 13.26 -4.19
C LYS A 7 -17.54 13.00 -2.67
N SER A 8 -16.36 12.97 -2.04
CA SER A 8 -16.24 12.74 -0.60
C SER A 8 -16.87 13.89 0.21
N THR A 9 -16.80 15.13 -0.29
CA THR A 9 -17.42 16.30 0.34
C THR A 9 -18.94 16.20 0.30
N LEU A 10 -19.52 15.80 -0.84
CA LEU A 10 -20.95 15.58 -0.99
C LEU A 10 -21.44 14.46 -0.07
N LEU A 11 -20.70 13.35 0.00
CA LEU A 11 -21.06 12.21 0.86
C LEU A 11 -21.02 12.59 2.34
N ASN A 12 -19.98 13.30 2.78
CA ASN A 12 -19.90 13.87 4.13
C ASN A 12 -21.12 14.78 4.43
N ALA A 13 -21.45 15.69 3.51
CA ALA A 13 -22.62 16.57 3.66
C ALA A 13 -23.96 15.80 3.72
N LEU A 14 -24.12 14.73 2.94
CA LEU A 14 -25.31 13.87 2.98
C LEU A 14 -25.44 13.10 4.30
N LEU A 15 -24.33 12.81 4.96
CA LEU A 15 -24.27 12.14 6.26
C LEU A 15 -24.44 13.13 7.43
N ASP A 16 -24.58 14.44 7.15
CA ASP A 16 -24.48 15.53 8.12
C ASP A 16 -23.21 15.44 8.99
N GLU A 17 -22.14 14.89 8.39
CA GLU A 17 -20.87 14.62 9.05
C GLU A 17 -19.75 15.32 8.32
N THR A 18 -18.82 15.93 9.05
CA THR A 18 -17.79 16.76 8.41
C THR A 18 -16.55 15.98 7.98
N THR A 19 -16.32 14.78 8.56
CA THR A 19 -14.99 14.17 8.54
C THR A 19 -14.95 12.65 8.31
N VAL A 20 -16.05 11.94 8.06
CA VAL A 20 -16.01 10.47 7.92
C VAL A 20 -15.11 10.04 6.76
N LEU A 21 -15.29 10.64 5.58
CA LEU A 21 -14.42 10.40 4.43
C LEU A 21 -13.34 11.48 4.33
N PRO A 22 -12.10 11.13 3.95
CA PRO A 22 -11.08 12.12 3.62
C PRO A 22 -11.55 12.99 2.45
N THR A 23 -11.44 14.30 2.63
CA THR A 23 -11.71 15.30 1.59
C THR A 23 -10.41 16.04 1.30
N ASN A 24 -9.80 15.81 0.13
CA ASN A 24 -8.64 16.55 -0.33
C ASN A 24 -8.95 17.23 -1.67
N GLY A 25 -8.90 18.55 -1.73
CA GLY A 25 -9.18 19.31 -2.96
C GLY A 25 -8.07 19.21 -4.02
N MET A 26 -6.87 18.74 -3.66
CA MET A 26 -5.69 18.74 -4.54
C MET A 26 -5.22 17.34 -4.96
N ARG A 27 -5.74 16.26 -4.36
CA ARG A 27 -5.28 14.88 -4.59
C ARG A 27 -6.45 13.89 -4.67
N ALA A 28 -6.18 12.69 -5.16
CA ALA A 28 -7.13 11.58 -5.07
C ALA A 28 -7.46 11.30 -3.61
N CYS A 29 -8.72 11.55 -3.24
CA CYS A 29 -9.17 11.47 -1.85
C CYS A 29 -9.36 10.03 -1.36
N THR A 30 -9.48 9.05 -2.25
CA THR A 30 -9.79 7.66 -1.90
C THR A 30 -8.96 6.72 -2.76
N ALA A 31 -8.06 5.98 -2.12
CA ALA A 31 -7.23 4.96 -2.78
C ALA A 31 -7.96 3.61 -2.95
N SER A 32 -8.91 3.32 -2.06
CA SER A 32 -9.68 2.07 -2.04
C SER A 32 -11.17 2.30 -2.30
N LEU A 33 -11.87 1.23 -2.66
CA LEU A 33 -13.33 1.22 -2.76
C LEU A 33 -13.93 1.41 -1.36
N ILE A 34 -14.95 2.26 -1.26
CA ILE A 34 -15.63 2.54 0.00
C ILE A 34 -17.11 2.22 -0.18
N GLU A 35 -17.60 1.31 0.65
CA GLU A 35 -19.03 1.05 0.79
C GLU A 35 -19.54 1.65 2.11
N MET A 36 -20.70 2.28 2.07
CA MET A 36 -21.36 2.85 3.24
C MET A 36 -22.77 2.30 3.36
N ARG A 37 -23.14 1.90 4.58
CA ARG A 37 -24.46 1.39 4.90
C ARG A 37 -24.96 2.09 6.16
N HIS A 38 -26.24 2.43 6.18
CA HIS A 38 -26.90 2.91 7.39
C HIS A 38 -27.45 1.71 8.16
N GLU A 39 -27.14 1.65 9.46
CA GLU A 39 -27.64 0.61 10.35
C GLU A 39 -28.36 1.26 11.55
N PRO A 40 -29.55 0.78 11.95
CA PRO A 40 -30.25 1.34 13.11
C PRO A 40 -29.42 1.23 14.39
N THR A 41 -29.30 2.33 15.13
CA THR A 41 -28.58 2.35 16.39
C THR A 41 -29.31 1.55 17.46
N THR A 42 -28.65 0.55 18.05
CA THR A 42 -29.13 -0.11 19.28
C THR A 42 -28.37 0.41 20.50
N PRO A 43 -28.99 0.41 21.70
CA PRO A 43 -28.28 0.71 22.94
C PRO A 43 -26.99 -0.12 23.08
N HIS A 44 -25.91 0.51 23.55
CA HIS A 44 -24.59 -0.10 23.78
C HIS A 44 -23.75 -0.48 22.54
N GLN A 45 -24.19 -0.13 21.33
CA GLN A 45 -23.35 -0.32 20.13
C GLN A 45 -22.57 0.95 19.76
N PRO A 46 -21.36 0.80 19.17
CA PRO A 46 -20.62 1.93 18.63
C PRO A 46 -21.39 2.57 17.47
N LEU A 47 -21.44 3.90 17.45
CA LEU A 47 -22.11 4.72 16.44
C LEU A 47 -21.51 4.52 15.04
N TYR A 48 -20.20 4.25 14.98
CA TYR A 48 -19.47 4.03 13.74
C TYR A 48 -18.85 2.65 13.73
N ARG A 49 -19.11 1.92 12.64
CA ARG A 49 -18.54 0.60 12.34
C ARG A 49 -18.02 0.57 10.92
N GLY A 50 -16.88 -0.06 10.72
CA GLY A 50 -16.29 -0.24 9.42
C GLY A 50 -15.46 -1.51 9.37
N GLU A 51 -15.26 -1.99 8.16
CA GLU A 51 -14.41 -3.13 7.85
C GLU A 51 -13.42 -2.70 6.79
N VAL A 52 -12.15 -3.02 6.99
CA VAL A 52 -11.11 -2.88 5.98
C VAL A 52 -10.78 -4.29 5.49
N GLU A 53 -11.27 -4.62 4.31
CA GLU A 53 -10.96 -5.86 3.62
C GLU A 53 -9.67 -5.68 2.82
N PHE A 54 -8.71 -6.58 3.03
CA PHE A 54 -7.48 -6.61 2.26
C PHE A 54 -7.61 -7.64 1.14
N ILE A 55 -7.11 -7.31 -0.05
CA ILE A 55 -6.99 -8.24 -1.17
C ILE A 55 -6.48 -9.62 -0.74
N THR A 56 -7.04 -10.66 -1.33
CA THR A 56 -6.68 -12.04 -0.99
C THR A 56 -5.29 -12.39 -1.52
N GLN A 57 -4.67 -13.43 -0.93
CA GLN A 57 -3.40 -13.95 -1.44
C GLN A 57 -3.51 -14.39 -2.92
N ALA A 58 -4.64 -14.99 -3.30
CA ALA A 58 -4.85 -15.47 -4.68
C ALA A 58 -4.99 -14.31 -5.69
N GLU A 59 -5.60 -13.19 -5.28
CA GLU A 59 -5.66 -11.98 -6.10
C GLU A 59 -4.28 -11.33 -6.22
N TRP A 60 -3.55 -11.23 -5.11
CA TRP A 60 -2.20 -10.69 -5.13
C TRP A 60 -1.24 -11.52 -5.98
N ASP A 61 -1.31 -12.86 -5.89
CA ASP A 61 -0.49 -13.76 -6.70
C ASP A 61 -0.78 -13.61 -8.20
N ARG A 62 -2.00 -13.21 -8.56
CA ARG A 62 -2.42 -12.94 -9.94
C ARG A 62 -1.95 -11.55 -10.42
N GLU A 63 -1.98 -10.55 -9.54
CA GLU A 63 -1.66 -9.16 -9.87
C GLU A 63 -0.14 -8.89 -9.88
N LEU A 64 0.61 -9.47 -8.95
CA LEU A 64 2.05 -9.23 -8.78
C LEU A 64 2.88 -9.40 -10.07
N PRO A 65 2.64 -10.41 -10.94
CA PRO A 65 3.37 -10.54 -12.20
C PRO A 65 3.24 -9.30 -13.09
N ASP A 66 2.02 -8.78 -13.25
CA ASP A 66 1.74 -7.64 -14.12
C ASP A 66 2.40 -6.37 -13.55
N LEU A 67 2.33 -6.17 -12.22
CA LEU A 67 2.99 -5.05 -11.56
C LEU A 67 4.52 -5.09 -11.71
N LEU A 68 5.12 -6.28 -11.73
CA LEU A 68 6.57 -6.44 -11.95
C LEU A 68 6.95 -6.23 -13.41
N ASP A 69 6.09 -6.63 -14.34
CA ASP A 69 6.28 -6.40 -15.77
C ASP A 69 6.25 -4.91 -16.11
N ASP A 70 5.32 -4.14 -15.53
CA ASP A 70 5.25 -2.68 -15.64
C ASP A 70 6.56 -1.97 -15.22
N LEU A 71 7.30 -2.58 -14.29
CA LEU A 71 8.56 -2.07 -13.76
C LEU A 71 9.79 -2.62 -14.49
N THR A 72 9.59 -3.45 -15.50
CA THR A 72 10.66 -4.10 -16.25
C THR A 72 10.80 -3.46 -17.63
N PRO A 73 11.88 -2.69 -17.87
CA PRO A 73 12.14 -2.16 -19.20
C PRO A 73 12.30 -3.29 -20.22
N THR A 74 11.74 -3.10 -21.42
CA THR A 74 11.88 -4.04 -22.54
C THR A 74 13.12 -3.76 -23.38
N ASP A 75 13.72 -2.57 -23.23
CA ASP A 75 14.86 -2.09 -23.99
C ASP A 75 15.94 -1.42 -23.12
N GLY A 76 17.07 -1.11 -23.75
CA GLY A 76 18.21 -0.46 -23.10
C GLY A 76 19.05 -1.38 -22.20
N PRO A 77 20.02 -0.81 -21.47
CA PRO A 77 21.00 -1.58 -20.68
C PRO A 77 20.39 -2.32 -19.49
N ASN A 78 19.15 -1.99 -19.11
CA ASN A 78 18.41 -2.62 -18.03
C ASN A 78 17.26 -3.51 -18.52
N ALA A 79 17.21 -3.83 -19.82
CA ALA A 79 16.18 -4.69 -20.39
C ALA A 79 16.06 -6.01 -19.60
N GLY A 80 14.84 -6.39 -19.24
CA GLY A 80 14.54 -7.61 -18.48
C GLY A 80 14.92 -7.56 -16.98
N ARG A 81 15.29 -6.39 -16.45
CA ARG A 81 15.58 -6.20 -15.01
C ARG A 81 14.59 -5.22 -14.37
N VAL A 82 14.00 -5.63 -13.26
CA VAL A 82 12.95 -4.87 -12.56
C VAL A 82 13.53 -3.62 -11.90
N SER A 83 12.97 -2.45 -12.18
CA SER A 83 13.32 -1.20 -11.48
C SER A 83 12.81 -1.22 -10.04
N ILE A 84 13.73 -1.44 -9.10
CA ILE A 84 13.43 -1.47 -7.65
C ILE A 84 13.62 -0.11 -6.96
N SER A 85 14.26 0.85 -7.65
CA SER A 85 14.40 2.22 -7.18
C SER A 85 13.07 2.94 -7.23
N GLU A 86 12.86 3.90 -6.33
CA GLU A 86 11.67 4.74 -6.34
C GLU A 86 11.49 5.44 -7.68
N VAL A 87 10.29 5.29 -8.23
CA VAL A 87 9.89 5.85 -9.50
C VAL A 87 9.27 7.22 -9.22
N GLN A 88 9.50 8.19 -10.12
CA GLN A 88 8.88 9.50 -9.99
C GLN A 88 7.35 9.43 -10.20
N PRO A 89 6.55 10.30 -9.54
CA PRO A 89 5.09 10.26 -9.64
C PRO A 89 4.50 10.47 -11.04
N ASP A 90 5.27 11.08 -11.95
CA ASP A 90 4.89 11.33 -13.35
C ASP A 90 5.14 10.12 -14.27
N ASN A 91 5.83 9.09 -13.77
CA ASN A 91 6.11 7.88 -14.52
C ASN A 91 4.85 6.98 -14.56
N PRO A 92 4.52 6.38 -15.72
CA PRO A 92 3.35 5.48 -15.83
C PRO A 92 3.41 4.29 -14.87
N SER A 93 4.60 3.78 -14.54
CA SER A 93 4.77 2.63 -13.65
C SER A 93 4.79 3.00 -12.16
N TYR A 94 4.57 4.27 -11.81
CA TYR A 94 4.59 4.74 -10.41
C TYR A 94 3.57 3.99 -9.54
N GLY A 95 2.35 3.78 -10.06
CA GLY A 95 1.30 3.04 -9.34
C GLY A 95 1.72 1.61 -9.00
N SER A 96 2.33 0.91 -9.96
CA SER A 96 2.80 -0.47 -9.80
C SER A 96 3.95 -0.55 -8.79
N TRP A 97 4.87 0.41 -8.83
CA TRP A 97 5.93 0.53 -7.81
C TRP A 97 5.35 0.75 -6.41
N CYS A 98 4.40 1.68 -6.26
CA CYS A 98 3.77 1.96 -4.98
C CYS A 98 3.08 0.74 -4.38
N ARG A 99 2.35 -0.05 -5.19
CA ARG A 99 1.67 -1.28 -4.72
C ARG A 99 2.67 -2.35 -4.23
N ILE A 100 3.73 -2.59 -4.98
CA ILE A 100 4.74 -3.58 -4.58
C ILE A 100 5.50 -3.09 -3.34
N ALA A 101 5.87 -1.81 -3.30
CA ALA A 101 6.56 -1.20 -2.16
C ALA A 101 5.68 -1.17 -0.90
N ALA A 102 4.38 -1.00 -1.06
CA ALA A 102 3.39 -1.10 0.01
C ALA A 102 3.42 -2.48 0.67
N VAL A 103 3.32 -3.55 -0.12
CA VAL A 103 3.30 -4.92 0.41
C VAL A 103 4.67 -5.38 0.91
N TYR A 104 5.76 -5.15 0.17
CA TYR A 104 7.05 -5.78 0.45
C TYR A 104 8.11 -4.85 1.05
N GLY A 105 7.90 -3.53 1.02
CA GLY A 105 8.80 -2.54 1.60
C GLY A 105 10.27 -2.74 1.19
N ASP A 106 11.14 -2.78 2.19
CA ASP A 106 12.59 -2.94 1.99
C ASP A 106 12.98 -4.27 1.35
N VAL A 107 12.16 -5.32 1.48
CA VAL A 107 12.46 -6.59 0.79
C VAL A 107 12.46 -6.38 -0.71
N PHE A 108 11.56 -5.55 -1.22
CA PHE A 108 11.53 -5.15 -2.63
C PHE A 108 12.62 -4.13 -2.95
N LYS A 109 12.68 -3.00 -2.22
CA LYS A 109 13.61 -1.88 -2.51
C LYS A 109 15.09 -2.27 -2.44
N HIS A 110 15.45 -3.22 -1.58
CA HIS A 110 16.82 -3.72 -1.42
C HIS A 110 17.03 -5.10 -2.06
N SER A 111 16.38 -5.38 -3.19
CA SER A 111 16.51 -6.65 -3.93
C SER A 111 17.66 -6.73 -4.93
N ARG A 112 18.64 -5.82 -4.88
CA ARG A 112 19.79 -5.88 -5.79
C ARG A 112 20.51 -7.23 -5.68
N VAL A 113 20.87 -7.78 -6.83
CA VAL A 113 21.59 -9.05 -6.96
C VAL A 113 23.04 -8.79 -7.28
N ARG A 114 23.91 -9.61 -6.69
CA ARG A 114 25.35 -9.60 -6.97
C ARG A 114 25.59 -10.07 -8.39
N THR A 115 26.44 -9.38 -9.14
CA THR A 115 26.91 -9.85 -10.45
C THR A 115 28.30 -10.47 -10.32
N ASP A 116 28.71 -11.21 -11.35
CA ASP A 116 30.06 -11.79 -11.41
C ASP A 116 31.13 -10.72 -11.78
N ASP A 117 30.69 -9.54 -12.21
CA ASP A 117 31.57 -8.47 -12.64
C ASP A 117 32.24 -7.75 -11.46
N LYS A 118 33.48 -7.33 -11.72
CA LYS A 118 34.26 -6.46 -10.85
C LYS A 118 34.36 -5.08 -11.48
N GLY A 119 34.01 -4.06 -10.70
CA GLY A 119 34.18 -2.68 -11.10
C GLY A 119 35.66 -2.27 -11.18
N PRO A 120 35.95 -1.06 -11.67
CA PRO A 120 37.33 -0.56 -11.87
C PRO A 120 38.18 -0.55 -10.59
N ASN A 121 37.54 -0.51 -9.43
CA ASN A 121 38.14 -0.53 -8.10
C ASN A 121 38.20 -1.93 -7.47
N GLY A 122 37.93 -2.99 -8.24
CA GLY A 122 37.87 -4.38 -7.77
C GLY A 122 36.64 -4.72 -6.90
N ARG A 123 35.70 -3.77 -6.70
CA ARG A 123 34.47 -4.04 -5.94
C ARG A 123 33.46 -4.78 -6.80
N THR A 124 32.70 -5.66 -6.15
CA THR A 124 31.62 -6.39 -6.81
C THR A 124 30.53 -5.44 -7.30
N VAL A 125 30.09 -5.63 -8.54
CA VAL A 125 28.97 -4.89 -9.11
C VAL A 125 27.65 -5.52 -8.68
N TYR A 126 26.65 -4.68 -8.46
CA TYR A 126 25.29 -5.10 -8.16
C TYR A 126 24.36 -4.57 -9.23
N ALA A 127 23.37 -5.37 -9.57
CA ALA A 127 22.39 -5.02 -10.58
C ALA A 127 20.97 -5.35 -10.09
N ASN A 128 19.99 -4.76 -10.76
CA ASN A 128 18.58 -4.94 -10.42
C ASN A 128 18.11 -6.37 -10.74
N PRO A 129 17.31 -7.03 -9.90
CA PRO A 129 16.95 -8.43 -10.12
C PRO A 129 16.20 -8.65 -11.45
N THR A 130 16.31 -9.84 -12.02
CA THR A 130 15.43 -10.24 -13.14
C THR A 130 14.00 -10.43 -12.64
N LEU A 131 13.01 -10.31 -13.54
CA LEU A 131 11.59 -10.50 -13.23
C LEU A 131 11.36 -11.82 -12.48
N ASP A 132 11.85 -12.94 -13.03
CA ASP A 132 11.67 -14.26 -12.44
C ASP A 132 12.30 -14.39 -11.04
N SER A 133 13.52 -13.87 -10.87
CA SER A 133 14.24 -13.95 -9.59
C SER A 133 13.55 -13.14 -8.50
N LEU A 134 13.06 -11.94 -8.84
CA LEU A 134 12.36 -11.08 -7.89
C LEU A 134 10.99 -11.66 -7.56
N LYS A 135 10.21 -12.08 -8.57
CA LYS A 135 8.91 -12.73 -8.37
C LYS A 135 9.02 -13.93 -7.44
N ALA A 136 9.99 -14.82 -7.67
CA ALA A 136 10.23 -15.98 -6.82
C ALA A 136 10.60 -15.60 -5.38
N LYS A 137 11.40 -14.53 -5.19
CA LYS A 137 11.75 -14.00 -3.86
C LYS A 137 10.53 -13.44 -3.13
N LEU A 138 9.74 -12.60 -3.81
CA LEU A 138 8.58 -11.93 -3.21
C LEU A 138 7.50 -12.93 -2.81
N LEU A 139 7.13 -13.88 -3.69
CA LEU A 139 6.14 -14.92 -3.39
C LEU A 139 6.53 -15.85 -2.22
N ARG A 140 7.83 -15.99 -1.94
CA ARG A 140 8.32 -16.75 -0.77
C ARG A 140 8.30 -15.96 0.53
N THR A 141 8.12 -14.64 0.46
CA THR A 141 8.19 -13.74 1.63
C THR A 141 6.85 -13.68 2.35
N ARG A 142 6.44 -14.80 2.97
CA ARG A 142 5.13 -14.95 3.62
C ARG A 142 4.96 -14.16 4.92
N ASN A 143 6.06 -13.72 5.53
CA ASN A 143 6.04 -13.00 6.81
C ASN A 143 5.36 -11.62 6.68
N ILE A 144 5.38 -11.06 5.46
CA ILE A 144 4.93 -9.70 5.18
C ILE A 144 3.53 -9.70 4.55
N THR A 145 3.04 -10.82 4.03
CA THR A 145 1.69 -10.94 3.42
C THR A 145 0.59 -11.36 4.41
N HIS A 146 0.84 -11.29 5.72
CA HIS A 146 -0.11 -11.78 6.74
C HIS A 146 -1.43 -11.02 6.80
N ALA A 147 -1.51 -9.80 6.26
CA ALA A 147 -2.74 -9.04 6.16
C ALA A 147 -3.60 -9.43 4.95
N LEU A 148 -3.03 -10.10 3.94
CA LEU A 148 -3.78 -10.47 2.72
C LEU A 148 -4.92 -11.44 3.06
N GLY A 149 -6.12 -11.16 2.55
CA GLY A 149 -7.34 -11.94 2.81
C GLY A 149 -7.86 -11.82 4.24
N THR A 150 -7.38 -10.84 5.01
CA THR A 150 -7.92 -10.54 6.34
C THR A 150 -8.92 -9.39 6.26
N VAL A 151 -9.82 -9.33 7.25
CA VAL A 151 -10.73 -8.21 7.45
C VAL A 151 -10.42 -7.58 8.80
N ARG A 152 -10.18 -6.28 8.81
CA ARG A 152 -9.99 -5.52 10.04
C ARG A 152 -11.24 -4.74 10.40
N ALA A 153 -11.88 -5.14 11.48
CA ALA A 153 -12.98 -4.38 12.07
C ALA A 153 -12.46 -3.09 12.73
N VAL A 154 -13.21 -2.01 12.53
CA VAL A 154 -12.98 -0.68 13.11
C VAL A 154 -14.26 -0.21 13.77
N HIS A 155 -14.14 0.30 14.99
CA HIS A 155 -15.26 0.81 15.77
C HIS A 155 -14.90 2.16 16.38
N ALA A 156 -15.86 3.08 16.42
CA ALA A 156 -15.71 4.36 17.09
C ALA A 156 -17.04 4.90 17.61
N LEU A 157 -16.95 5.76 18.61
CA LEU A 157 -18.09 6.47 19.19
C LEU A 157 -18.38 7.80 18.49
N ASP A 158 -17.43 8.30 17.69
CA ASP A 158 -17.52 9.58 16.99
C ASP A 158 -16.81 9.51 15.63
N ALA A 159 -17.26 10.34 14.69
CA ALA A 159 -16.74 10.38 13.32
C ALA A 159 -15.25 10.73 13.23
N PRO A 160 -14.70 11.72 13.98
CA PRO A 160 -13.26 12.01 13.96
C PRO A 160 -12.39 10.82 14.37
N SER A 161 -12.78 10.09 15.41
CA SER A 161 -12.08 8.89 15.86
C SER A 161 -12.22 7.73 14.87
N PHE A 162 -13.36 7.61 14.20
CA PHE A 162 -13.55 6.65 13.12
C PHE A 162 -12.62 6.93 11.94
N ARG A 163 -12.61 8.19 11.46
CA ARG A 163 -11.75 8.65 10.37
C ARG A 163 -10.28 8.39 10.69
N ARG A 164 -9.79 8.76 11.87
CA ARG A 164 -8.38 8.58 12.25
C ARG A 164 -7.93 7.13 12.14
N GLN A 165 -8.80 6.17 12.44
CA GLN A 165 -8.49 4.74 12.33
C GLN A 165 -8.43 4.25 10.88
N LEU A 166 -9.22 4.84 9.99
CA LEU A 166 -9.32 4.45 8.59
C LEU A 166 -8.42 5.28 7.65
N GLU A 167 -7.93 6.45 8.08
CA GLU A 167 -7.18 7.39 7.22
C GLU A 167 -5.92 6.73 6.62
N ALA A 168 -5.26 5.84 7.38
CA ALA A 168 -4.09 5.11 6.90
C ALA A 168 -4.39 4.16 5.71
N PHE A 169 -5.66 3.79 5.52
CA PHE A 169 -6.14 2.89 4.46
C PHE A 169 -6.82 3.65 3.33
N MET A 170 -7.44 4.79 3.64
CA MET A 170 -8.20 5.58 2.67
C MET A 170 -7.36 6.66 1.96
N ASP A 171 -6.38 7.24 2.65
CA ASP A 171 -5.62 8.39 2.18
C ASP A 171 -4.41 7.97 1.34
N SER A 172 -4.22 8.65 0.21
CA SER A 172 -3.11 8.45 -0.72
C SER A 172 -1.84 9.17 -0.24
N LYS A 173 -1.48 9.03 1.04
CA LYS A 173 -0.29 9.71 1.58
C LYS A 173 0.95 9.23 0.82
N PHE A 174 1.69 10.19 0.26
CA PHE A 174 2.97 9.98 -0.45
C PHE A 174 4.08 9.45 0.48
N GLU A 175 3.94 9.67 1.79
CA GLU A 175 4.85 9.08 2.76
C GLU A 175 4.43 7.65 3.02
N LEU A 176 5.06 6.71 2.30
CA LEU A 176 5.21 5.34 2.76
C LEU A 176 5.69 5.43 4.21
N VAL A 177 4.82 5.07 5.16
CA VAL A 177 5.17 5.06 6.59
C VAL A 177 6.21 3.98 6.79
N THR A 178 7.47 4.36 6.63
CA THR A 178 8.62 3.54 6.98
C THR A 178 8.70 3.58 8.50
N CYS A 179 8.50 2.42 9.15
CA CYS A 179 8.74 2.31 10.59
C CYS A 179 10.24 2.56 10.83
N THR A 180 10.61 3.81 11.08
CA THR A 180 11.92 4.15 11.61
C THR A 180 11.93 3.81 13.10
N ARG A 181 13.09 3.30 13.55
CA ARG A 181 13.31 2.64 14.84
C ARG A 181 12.63 3.37 16.01
N GLY A 182 11.84 2.63 16.78
CA GLY A 182 11.12 3.14 17.95
C GLY A 182 9.60 3.15 17.83
N CYS A 183 9.02 2.40 16.89
CA CYS A 183 7.57 2.38 16.69
C CYS A 183 6.82 1.99 17.98
N PRO A 184 5.98 2.87 18.56
CA PRO A 184 4.91 2.42 19.44
C PRO A 184 4.05 1.43 18.66
N LEU A 185 3.45 0.45 19.35
CA LEU A 185 2.60 -0.61 18.80
C LEU A 185 1.98 -0.20 17.46
N GLY A 186 2.51 -0.73 16.36
CA GLY A 186 1.93 -0.49 15.05
C GLY A 186 0.45 -0.94 15.05
N PRO A 187 -0.31 -0.64 14.00
CA PRO A 187 -1.73 -1.00 13.89
C PRO A 187 -2.05 -2.51 14.07
N PHE A 188 -1.03 -3.36 14.15
CA PHE A 188 -1.08 -4.81 14.37
C PHE A 188 -0.54 -5.30 15.73
N GLY A 189 -0.20 -4.40 16.65
CA GLY A 189 -0.02 -4.73 18.07
C GLY A 189 1.12 -5.71 18.44
N ARG A 190 2.16 -5.88 17.61
CA ARG A 190 3.31 -6.76 17.94
C ARG A 190 4.66 -6.06 17.93
N SER A 191 5.45 -6.34 18.96
CA SER A 191 6.86 -5.99 19.11
C SER A 191 7.73 -6.97 18.31
N ASN A 192 7.89 -6.71 17.02
CA ASN A 192 9.10 -6.98 16.22
C ASN A 192 8.82 -6.57 14.77
N CYS A 193 9.32 -5.40 14.40
CA CYS A 193 9.05 -4.69 13.15
C CYS A 193 9.33 -5.50 11.88
N SER A 194 8.35 -5.48 10.98
CA SER A 194 8.53 -5.44 9.52
C SER A 194 7.27 -4.82 8.91
N CYS A 195 7.18 -3.49 8.95
CA CYS A 195 5.99 -2.77 8.51
C CYS A 195 6.09 -2.47 7.02
N GLY A 196 5.40 -3.28 6.20
CA GLY A 196 4.92 -2.82 4.89
C GLY A 196 3.77 -1.82 5.11
N SER A 197 3.61 -0.87 4.19
CA SER A 197 2.43 0.00 4.14
C SER A 197 1.33 -0.80 3.43
N TYR A 198 0.41 -1.42 4.16
CA TYR A 198 -0.59 -2.28 3.52
C TYR A 198 -1.56 -1.47 2.66
N TRP A 199 -1.74 -1.89 1.41
CA TRP A 199 -2.77 -1.38 0.51
C TRP A 199 -4.03 -2.24 0.70
N PRO A 200 -5.19 -1.66 1.06
CA PRO A 200 -6.48 -2.36 1.08
C PRO A 200 -7.04 -2.54 -0.33
#